data_AF-A0A950BQG4-F1
#
_entry.id   AF-A0A950BQG4-F1
#
_cell.length_a   1.000
_cell.length_b   1.000
_cell.length_c   1.000
_cell.angle_alpha   90.00
_cell.angle_beta   90.00
_cell.angle_gamma   90.00
#
_symmetry.space_group_name_H-M   'P 1'
#
loop_
_entity.id
_entity.type
_entity.pdbx_description
1 polymer ?
#
loop_
_entity_poly.entity_id
_entity_poly.type
_entity_poly.pdbx_seq_one_letter_code
_entity_poly.pdbx_strand_id
1 'polypeptide(L)' 'MNRVNREPEQVTESDLERVIEPLASYICATDQPRAALMAALAVLFREVDQTYRAANAQIATFSGISRHEIHVADLH' A
#
# COMPACT_ATOMS: atom_id res chain seq x y z
N MET A 1 0.14 -24.98 15.45
CA MET A 1 0.59 -23.63 15.05
C MET A 1 0.54 -23.57 13.53
N ASN A 2 -0.58 -23.09 12.96
CA ASN A 2 -0.74 -23.01 11.51
C ASN A 2 -0.13 -21.71 11.01
N ARG A 3 0.96 -21.80 10.25
CA ARG A 3 1.49 -20.69 9.46
C ARG A 3 0.51 -20.42 8.34
N VAL A 4 -0.34 -19.40 8.50
CA VAL A 4 -1.18 -18.90 7.41
C VAL A 4 -0.24 -18.21 6.42
N ASN A 5 0.16 -18.95 5.39
CA ASN A 5 0.80 -18.37 4.21
C ASN A 5 -0.23 -17.45 3.55
N ARG A 6 -0.25 -16.17 3.93
CA ARG A 6 -0.95 -15.14 3.14
C ARG A 6 -0.13 -14.95 1.88
N GLU A 7 -0.51 -15.62 0.81
CA GLU A 7 -0.08 -15.21 -0.52
C GLU A 7 -0.54 -13.76 -0.72
N PRO A 8 0.28 -12.88 -1.32
CA PRO A 8 -0.17 -11.55 -1.70
C PRO A 8 -1.32 -11.74 -2.68
N GLU A 9 -2.52 -11.33 -2.25
CA GLU A 9 -3.71 -11.30 -3.10
C GLU A 9 -3.36 -10.44 -4.32
N GLN A 10 -3.21 -11.08 -5.47
CA GLN A 10 -2.82 -10.38 -6.68
C GLN A 10 -3.99 -9.50 -7.09
N VAL A 11 -3.79 -8.18 -7.03
CA VAL A 11 -4.75 -7.21 -7.55
C VAL A 11 -4.95 -7.50 -9.03
N THR A 12 -6.17 -7.87 -9.39
CA THR A 12 -6.51 -8.16 -10.78
C THR A 12 -6.89 -6.88 -11.52
N GLU A 13 -6.83 -6.90 -12.85
CA GLU A 13 -7.33 -5.81 -13.69
C GLU A 13 -8.80 -5.48 -13.37
N SER A 14 -9.61 -6.51 -13.10
CA SER A 14 -11.02 -6.36 -12.70
C SER A 14 -11.19 -5.61 -11.37
N ASP A 15 -10.28 -5.82 -10.42
CA ASP A 15 -10.31 -5.08 -9.16
C ASP A 15 -9.96 -3.60 -9.38
N LEU A 16 -9.06 -3.32 -10.31
CA LEU A 16 -8.70 -1.96 -10.69
C LEU A 16 -9.87 -1.24 -11.37
N GLU A 17 -10.52 -1.89 -12.34
CA GLU A 17 -11.70 -1.35 -13.03
C GLU A 17 -12.82 -0.97 -12.06
N ARG A 18 -13.10 -1.83 -11.07
CA ARG A 18 -14.11 -1.60 -10.02
C ARG A 18 -13.85 -0.36 -9.17
N VAL A 19 -12.60 0.08 -9.06
CA VAL A 19 -12.21 1.28 -8.30
C VAL A 19 -12.15 2.51 -9.20
N ILE A 20 -11.66 2.35 -10.43
CA ILE A 20 -11.48 3.45 -11.38
C ILE A 20 -12.83 3.94 -11.91
N GLU A 21 -13.76 3.04 -12.23
CA GLU A 21 -15.04 3.41 -12.84
C GLU A 21 -15.90 4.33 -11.95
N PRO A 22 -16.09 4.06 -10.64
CA PRO A 22 -16.78 4.99 -9.75
C PRO A 22 -16.10 6.36 -9.64
N LEU A 23 -14.77 6.38 -9.62
CA LEU A 23 -13.99 7.61 -9.51
C LEU A 23 -14.14 8.46 -10.78
N ALA A 24 -14.06 7.83 -11.95
CA ALA A 24 -14.28 8.47 -13.23
C ALA A 24 -15.72 9.01 -13.35
N SER A 25 -16.71 8.23 -12.92
CA SER A 25 -18.11 8.64 -12.88
C SER A 25 -18.31 9.88 -12.01
N TYR A 26 -17.74 9.91 -10.80
CA TYR A 26 -17.79 11.08 -9.90
C TYR A 26 -17.14 12.33 -10.52
N ILE A 27 -15.95 12.18 -11.12
CA ILE A 27 -15.24 13.29 -11.77
C ILE A 27 -16.03 13.84 -12.96
N CYS A 28 -16.69 12.98 -13.73
CA CYS A 28 -17.49 13.38 -14.88
C CYS A 28 -18.85 13.98 -14.50
N ALA A 29 -19.39 13.64 -13.33
CA ALA A 29 -20.70 14.12 -12.87
C ALA A 29 -20.65 15.48 -12.17
N THR A 30 -19.47 15.98 -11.82
CA THR A 30 -19.32 17.29 -11.15
C THR A 30 -19.32 18.46 -12.13
N ASP A 31 -19.80 19.62 -11.70
CA ASP A 31 -19.71 20.89 -12.45
C ASP A 31 -18.27 21.40 -12.61
N GLN A 32 -17.32 20.84 -11.84
CA GLN A 32 -15.90 21.21 -11.87
C GLN A 32 -14.99 19.98 -12.05
N PRO A 33 -15.05 19.29 -13.20
CA PRO A 33 -14.34 18.02 -13.42
C PRO A 33 -12.82 18.16 -13.23
N ARG A 34 -12.25 19.30 -13.64
CA ARG A 34 -10.83 19.57 -13.43
C ARG A 34 -10.47 19.67 -11.94
N ALA A 35 -11.28 20.34 -11.14
CA ALA A 35 -11.03 20.47 -9.70
C ALA A 35 -11.18 19.12 -8.99
N ALA A 36 -12.22 18.36 -9.32
CA ALA A 36 -12.43 17.00 -8.79
C ALA A 36 -11.29 16.05 -9.16
N LEU A 37 -10.80 16.09 -10.41
CA LEU A 37 -9.65 15.29 -10.84
C LEU A 37 -8.39 15.64 -10.05
N MET A 38 -8.09 16.93 -9.87
CA MET A 38 -6.91 17.35 -9.09
C MET A 38 -7.02 16.90 -7.62
N ALA A 39 -8.21 16.98 -7.03
CA ALA A 39 -8.45 16.51 -5.67
C ALA A 39 -8.26 14.99 -5.55
N ALA A 40 -8.82 14.22 -6.49
CA ALA A 40 -8.67 12.77 -6.53
C ALA A 40 -7.19 12.35 -6.67
N LEU A 41 -6.44 12.99 -7.57
CA LEU A 41 -5.01 12.75 -7.74
C LEU A 41 -4.23 13.05 -6.45
N ALA A 42 -4.52 14.16 -5.77
CA ALA A 42 -3.84 14.51 -4.53
C ALA A 42 -4.06 13.47 -3.41
N VAL A 43 -5.26 12.90 -3.33
CA VAL A 43 -5.58 11.82 -2.38
C VAL A 43 -4.83 10.54 -2.76
N LEU A 44 -4.87 10.13 -4.02
CA LEU A 44 -4.20 8.92 -4.50
C LEU A 44 -2.67 8.99 -4.28
N PHE A 45 -2.04 10.12 -4.58
CA PHE A 45 -0.60 10.30 -4.33
C PHE A 45 -0.25 10.19 -2.85
N ARG A 46 -1.09 10.73 -1.97
CA ARG A 46 -0.89 10.63 -0.52
C ARG A 46 -0.97 9.18 -0.05
N GLU A 47 -1.95 8.43 -0.54
CA GLU A 47 -2.13 7.02 -0.18
C GLU A 47 -0.94 6.16 -0.61
N VAL A 48 -0.43 6.39 -1.83
CA VAL A 48 0.75 5.70 -2.34
C VAL A 48 2.00 6.01 -1.49
N ASP A 49 2.23 7.29 -1.16
CA ASP A 49 3.37 7.68 -0.30
C ASP A 49 3.25 7.05 1.10
N GLN A 50 2.06 7.06 1.70
CA GLN A 50 1.82 6.45 3.01
C GLN A 50 2.04 4.93 2.99
N THR A 51 1.51 4.25 1.97
CA THR A 51 1.69 2.81 1.79
C THR A 51 3.17 2.46 1.59
N TYR A 52 3.89 3.23 0.77
CA TYR A 52 5.31 3.06 0.55
C TYR A 52 6.13 3.23 1.83
N ARG A 53 5.85 4.28 2.61
CA ARG A 53 6.49 4.50 3.92
C ARG A 53 6.18 3.37 4.91
N ALA A 54 4.94 2.92 4.97
CA ALA A 54 4.54 1.82 5.85
C ALA A 54 5.25 0.51 5.48
N ALA A 55 5.34 0.19 4.19
CA ALA A 55 6.07 -0.98 3.70
C ALA A 55 7.56 -0.90 4.08
N ASN A 56 8.20 0.26 3.87
CA ASN A 56 9.61 0.45 4.24
C ASN A 56 9.84 0.37 5.75
N ALA A 57 8.93 0.91 6.57
CA ALA A 57 9.01 0.80 8.03
C ALA A 57 8.92 -0.67 8.50
N GLN A 58 8.07 -1.47 7.86
CA GLN A 58 7.99 -2.91 8.14
C GLN A 58 9.30 -3.62 7.77
N ILE A 59 9.84 -3.37 6.58
CA ILE A 59 11.13 -3.95 6.15
C ILE A 59 12.24 -3.61 7.15
N ALA A 60 12.35 -2.34 7.55
CA ALA A 60 13.33 -1.89 8.53
C ALA A 60 13.18 -2.60 9.89
N THR A 61 11.94 -2.83 10.33
CA THR A 61 11.64 -3.56 11.57
C THR A 61 12.11 -5.01 11.47
N PHE A 62 11.80 -5.71 10.37
CA PHE A 62 12.24 -7.09 10.15
C PHE A 62 13.77 -7.20 10.04
N SER A 63 14.43 -6.29 9.32
CA SER A 63 15.90 -6.27 9.23
C SER A 63 16.59 -5.90 10.55
N GLY A 64 15.94 -5.09 11.40
CA GLY A 64 16.45 -4.73 12.73
C GLY A 64 16.39 -5.89 13.74
N ILE A 65 15.33 -6.71 13.67
CA ILE A 65 15.16 -7.92 14.49
C ILE A 65 16.17 -9.00 14.08
N SER A 66 16.36 -9.23 12.76
CA SER A 66 17.38 -10.18 12.27
C SER A 66 18.82 -9.82 12.66
N ARG A 67 19.10 -8.55 12.99
CA ARG A 67 20.43 -8.12 13.46
C ARG A 67 20.67 -8.39 14.96
N HIS A 68 19.61 -8.54 15.76
CA HIS A 68 19.72 -8.78 17.20
C HIS A 68 19.78 -10.28 17.55
N GLU A 69 19.26 -11.18 16.71
CA GLU A 69 19.38 -12.64 16.94
C GLU A 69 20.76 -13.21 16.58
N ILE A 70 21.58 -12.52 15.78
CA ILE A 70 22.91 -13.03 15.39
C ILE A 70 23.97 -12.81 16.49
N HIS A 71 23.72 -11.97 17.50
CA HIS A 71 24.73 -11.67 18.54
C HIS A 71 24.64 -12.56 19.80
N VAL A 72 23.66 -13.47 19.90
CA VAL A 72 23.47 -14.32 21.11
C VAL A 72 24.05 -15.74 20.93
N ALA A 73 24.62 -16.07 19.77
CA ALA A 73 25.16 -17.41 19.49
C ALA A 73 26.68 -17.56 19.68
N ASP A 74 27.38 -16.54 20.17
CA ASP A 74 28.86 -16.53 20.25
C ASP A 74 29.38 -16.27 21.68
N LEU A 75 28.78 -16.96 22.65
CA LEU A 75 29.34 -17.04 24.00
C LEU A 75 28.96 -18.37 24.68
N HIS A 76 29.65 -19.45 24.30
CA HIS A 76 29.89 -20.59 25.18
C HIS A 76 31.06 -21.46 24.69
#